data_AF-A0A3M1DGZ0-F1
#
_entry.id   AF-A0A3M1DGZ0-F1
#
_cell.length_a   1.000
_cell.length_b   1.000
_cell.length_c   1.000
_cell.angle_alpha   90.00
_cell.angle_beta   90.00
_cell.angle_gamma   90.00
#
_symmetry.space_group_name_H-M   'P 1'
#
loop_
_entity.id
_entity.type
_entity.pdbx_description
1 polymer ?
#
loop_
_entity_poly.entity_id
_entity_poly.type
_entity_poly.pdbx_seq_one_letter_code
_entity_poly.pdbx_strand_id
1 'polypeptide(L)'
;MTESFFPGETEKQTETKIPPLGDEQTGAHPESESESFRTDEGRLAALMAYIPFLCFLPLLNMRDNPEAQFHARQGVMLFLIELIAVLFLIDGVSRFVFQALLIVAAAFSVAGIYFALQGKNYKLPIVGDLVDKTKL
;
A
#
# COMPACT_ATOMS: atom_id res chain seq x y z
N MET A 1 12.87 39.08 -78.27
CA MET A 1 12.11 39.51 -77.08
C MET A 1 11.19 38.36 -76.72
N THR A 2 11.49 37.73 -75.58
CA THR A 2 10.68 36.79 -74.78
C THR A 2 9.80 35.75 -75.50
N GLU A 3 10.34 34.54 -75.50
CA GLU A 3 9.75 33.25 -75.83
C GLU A 3 8.59 32.87 -74.90
N SER A 4 7.40 32.58 -75.44
CA SER A 4 6.34 31.85 -74.75
C SER A 4 6.57 30.35 -74.96
N PHE A 5 7.49 29.80 -74.18
CA PHE A 5 7.74 28.37 -74.06
C PHE A 5 6.62 27.76 -73.21
N PHE A 6 5.70 27.02 -73.84
CA PHE A 6 5.30 25.65 -73.48
C PHE A 6 3.95 25.28 -74.14
N PRO A 7 3.92 24.21 -74.96
CA PRO A 7 2.75 23.72 -75.66
C PRO A 7 2.00 22.60 -74.89
N GLY A 8 0.72 22.40 -75.24
CA GLY A 8 0.13 21.06 -75.50
C GLY A 8 -0.33 20.19 -74.33
N GLU A 9 -1.65 20.16 -74.13
CA GLU A 9 -2.57 19.02 -73.96
C GLU A 9 -2.06 17.66 -73.41
N THR A 10 -2.81 17.03 -72.49
CA THR A 10 -3.63 15.79 -72.70
C THR A 10 -3.93 15.08 -71.36
N GLU A 11 -5.17 14.60 -71.19
CA GLU A 11 -5.73 13.85 -70.05
C GLU A 11 -4.91 12.63 -69.58
N LYS A 12 -4.94 12.34 -68.25
CA LYS A 12 -5.34 11.03 -67.67
C LYS A 12 -5.30 11.04 -66.13
N GLN A 13 -6.35 10.48 -65.52
CA GLN A 13 -6.45 10.19 -64.10
C GLN A 13 -5.28 9.32 -63.61
N THR A 14 -4.71 9.65 -62.45
CA THR A 14 -3.98 8.69 -61.61
C THR A 14 -4.22 9.02 -60.15
N GLU A 15 -4.82 8.05 -59.46
CA GLU A 15 -5.04 7.94 -58.03
C GLU A 15 -3.77 8.26 -57.23
N THR A 16 -3.82 9.18 -56.26
CA THR A 16 -2.76 9.33 -55.24
C THR A 16 -3.36 9.81 -53.91
N LYS A 17 -3.71 8.81 -53.08
CA LYS A 17 -3.46 8.70 -51.63
C LYS A 17 -3.26 10.02 -50.86
N ILE A 18 -4.26 10.35 -50.04
CA ILE A 18 -4.19 11.40 -49.01
C ILE A 18 -2.95 11.16 -48.12
N PRO A 19 -2.06 12.16 -47.90
CA PRO A 19 -0.92 12.05 -47.01
C PRO A 19 -1.37 11.86 -45.55
N PRO A 20 -0.72 10.98 -44.76
CA PRO A 20 -0.96 10.93 -43.31
C PRO A 20 -0.45 12.22 -42.67
N LEU A 21 -1.26 12.81 -41.78
CA LEU A 21 -0.82 13.90 -40.91
C LEU A 21 0.32 13.38 -40.05
N GLY A 22 1.54 13.78 -40.43
CA GLY A 22 2.74 13.59 -39.65
C GLY A 22 2.73 14.46 -38.40
N ASP A 23 3.22 13.85 -37.34
CA ASP A 23 3.53 14.41 -36.04
C ASP A 23 4.35 15.70 -36.16
N GLU A 24 3.83 16.80 -35.62
CA GLU A 24 4.63 17.83 -34.95
C GLU A 24 3.70 18.77 -34.17
N GLN A 25 3.45 18.42 -32.91
CA GLN A 25 3.32 19.41 -31.85
C GLN A 25 4.25 19.03 -30.71
N THR A 26 5.46 19.57 -30.82
CA THR A 26 6.29 19.95 -29.67
C THR A 26 5.44 20.73 -28.68
N GLY A 27 5.30 20.15 -27.50
CA GLY A 27 4.76 20.77 -26.30
C GLY A 27 5.44 20.12 -25.11
N ALA A 28 6.74 20.35 -24.97
CA ALA A 28 7.44 20.05 -23.73
C ALA A 28 6.87 20.92 -22.61
N HIS A 29 6.01 20.32 -21.80
CA HIS A 29 5.65 20.83 -20.49
C HIS A 29 5.97 19.71 -19.51
N PRO A 30 6.99 19.84 -18.62
CA PRO A 30 7.17 18.91 -17.53
C PRO A 30 6.14 19.31 -16.47
N GLU A 31 4.86 19.08 -16.76
CA GLU A 31 3.83 19.12 -15.75
C GLU A 31 3.97 17.82 -14.99
N SER A 32 4.21 17.94 -13.68
CA SER A 32 4.41 16.85 -12.75
C SER A 32 3.54 15.64 -13.10
N GLU A 33 4.18 14.53 -13.48
CA GLU A 33 3.59 13.19 -13.49
C GLU A 33 3.18 12.85 -12.04
N SER A 34 2.12 13.47 -11.55
CA SER A 34 1.59 13.17 -10.24
C SER A 34 0.87 11.84 -10.36
N GLU A 35 1.47 10.79 -9.81
CA GLU A 35 0.86 9.61 -9.15
C GLU A 35 -0.67 9.72 -9.03
N SER A 36 -1.40 9.55 -10.13
CA SER A 36 -2.86 9.68 -10.17
C SER A 36 -3.42 8.38 -10.68
N PHE A 37 -4.42 7.85 -9.98
CA PHE A 37 -5.01 6.56 -10.30
C PHE A 37 -5.46 6.49 -11.76
N ARG A 38 -5.21 5.33 -12.36
CA ARG A 38 -5.40 5.10 -13.80
C ARG A 38 -6.87 5.09 -14.23
N THR A 39 -7.79 4.79 -13.30
CA THR A 39 -9.24 4.77 -13.53
C THR A 39 -10.00 5.22 -12.29
N ASP A 40 -11.22 5.75 -12.48
CA ASP A 40 -12.13 6.09 -11.37
C ASP A 40 -12.55 4.85 -10.57
N GLU A 41 -12.62 3.69 -11.23
CA GLU A 41 -12.86 2.41 -10.57
C GLU A 41 -11.73 2.05 -9.60
N GLY A 42 -10.46 2.25 -10.00
CA GLY A 42 -9.30 2.09 -9.12
C GLY A 42 -9.33 3.04 -7.92
N ARG A 43 -9.77 4.29 -8.12
CA ARG A 43 -9.95 5.28 -7.04
C ARG A 43 -11.01 4.83 -6.04
N LEU A 44 -12.17 4.40 -6.53
CA LEU A 44 -13.27 3.94 -5.67
C LEU A 44 -12.86 2.69 -4.90
N ALA A 45 -12.19 1.74 -5.56
CA ALA A 45 -11.66 0.53 -4.94
C ALA A 45 -10.64 0.84 -3.84
N ALA A 46 -9.74 1.78 -4.09
CA ALA A 46 -8.77 2.26 -3.12
C ALA A 46 -9.44 2.88 -1.89
N LEU A 47 -10.50 3.68 -2.09
CA LEU A 47 -11.27 4.25 -0.97
C LEU A 47 -11.97 3.16 -0.15
N MET A 48 -12.67 2.25 -0.82
CA MET A 48 -13.37 1.13 -0.19
C MET A 48 -12.42 0.22 0.61
N ALA A 49 -11.18 0.08 0.14
CA ALA A 49 -10.16 -0.70 0.81
C ALA A 49 -9.93 -0.27 2.28
N TYR A 50 -10.13 1.00 2.63
CA TYR A 50 -9.90 1.50 3.98
C TYR A 50 -11.15 1.52 4.86
N ILE A 51 -12.31 1.10 4.35
CA ILE A 51 -13.52 0.96 5.15
C ILE A 51 -13.53 -0.46 5.77
N PRO A 52 -13.73 -0.60 7.09
CA PRO A 52 -13.77 -1.90 7.76
C PRO A 52 -14.77 -2.85 7.10
N PHE A 53 -14.42 -4.13 6.98
CA PHE A 53 -15.13 -5.18 6.22
C PHE A 53 -15.24 -4.95 4.70
N LEU A 54 -15.38 -3.71 4.24
CA LEU A 54 -15.41 -3.35 2.81
C LEU A 54 -14.06 -3.57 2.14
N CYS A 55 -12.96 -3.59 2.90
CA CYS A 55 -11.63 -3.93 2.40
C CYS A 55 -11.55 -5.26 1.66
N PHE A 56 -12.43 -6.22 1.98
CA PHE A 56 -12.48 -7.52 1.32
C PHE A 56 -13.10 -7.48 -0.07
N LEU A 57 -13.95 -6.49 -0.39
CA LEU A 57 -14.55 -6.36 -1.71
C LEU A 57 -13.50 -6.14 -2.82
N PRO A 58 -12.66 -5.09 -2.80
CA PRO A 58 -11.62 -4.92 -3.80
C PRO A 58 -10.58 -6.05 -3.74
N LEU A 59 -10.32 -6.62 -2.55
CA LEU A 59 -9.40 -7.74 -2.39
C LEU A 59 -9.85 -8.99 -3.17
N LEU A 60 -11.14 -9.32 -3.10
CA LEU A 60 -11.69 -10.54 -3.69
C LEU A 60 -12.15 -10.35 -5.14
N ASN A 61 -12.73 -9.18 -5.47
CA ASN A 61 -13.39 -8.96 -6.74
C ASN A 61 -12.51 -8.24 -7.78
N MET A 62 -11.44 -7.55 -7.37
CA MET A 62 -10.58 -6.77 -8.28
C MET A 62 -9.16 -7.33 -8.30
N ARG A 63 -9.03 -8.61 -8.66
CA ARG A 63 -7.75 -9.34 -8.67
C ARG A 63 -6.77 -8.89 -9.75
N ASP A 64 -7.29 -8.43 -10.88
CA ASP A 64 -6.49 -8.00 -12.02
C ASP A 64 -6.07 -6.52 -11.93
N ASN A 65 -6.55 -5.79 -10.92
CA ASN A 65 -6.20 -4.40 -10.68
C ASN A 65 -5.10 -4.29 -9.60
N PRO A 66 -3.84 -3.99 -9.96
CA PRO A 66 -2.74 -3.94 -9.00
C PRO A 66 -2.89 -2.82 -7.96
N GLU A 67 -3.48 -1.67 -8.35
CA GLU A 67 -3.73 -0.55 -7.43
C GLU A 67 -4.78 -0.92 -6.38
N ALA A 68 -5.91 -1.51 -6.82
CA ALA A 68 -6.95 -2.00 -5.92
C ALA A 68 -6.40 -3.06 -4.94
N GLN A 69 -5.58 -3.99 -5.42
CA GLN A 69 -4.95 -5.02 -4.59
C GLN A 69 -3.96 -4.46 -3.58
N PHE A 70 -3.22 -3.41 -3.94
CA PHE A 70 -2.29 -2.74 -3.03
C PHE A 70 -3.04 -2.13 -1.84
N HIS A 71 -4.05 -1.30 -2.11
CA HIS A 71 -4.84 -0.67 -1.05
C HIS A 71 -5.65 -1.69 -0.25
N ALA A 72 -6.23 -2.71 -0.90
CA ALA A 72 -6.99 -3.75 -0.23
C ALA A 72 -6.16 -4.52 0.82
N ARG A 73 -4.90 -4.86 0.51
CA ARG A 73 -4.01 -5.53 1.47
C ARG A 73 -3.68 -4.65 2.67
N GLN A 74 -3.44 -3.35 2.46
CA GLN A 74 -3.24 -2.39 3.54
C GLN A 74 -4.49 -2.25 4.41
N GLY A 75 -5.64 -2.14 3.75
CA GLY A 75 -6.96 -2.11 4.39
C GLY A 75 -7.23 -3.30 5.29
N VAL A 76 -6.92 -4.51 4.84
CA VAL A 76 -7.02 -5.72 5.66
C VAL A 76 -6.12 -5.66 6.89
N MET A 77 -4.88 -5.18 6.75
CA MET A 77 -3.99 -5.04 7.91
C MET A 77 -4.53 -4.04 8.92
N LEU A 78 -5.06 -2.90 8.46
CA LEU A 78 -5.72 -1.93 9.34
C LEU A 78 -6.95 -2.54 10.01
N PHE A 79 -7.80 -3.25 9.27
CA PHE A 79 -8.95 -3.93 9.83
C PHE A 79 -8.57 -4.97 10.90
N LEU A 80 -7.48 -5.71 10.72
CA LEU A 80 -6.98 -6.63 11.74
C LEU A 80 -6.50 -5.90 13.00
N ILE A 81 -5.82 -4.77 12.84
CA ILE A 81 -5.41 -3.91 13.97
C ILE A 81 -6.63 -3.38 14.72
N GLU A 82 -7.64 -2.88 13.99
CA GLU A 82 -8.90 -2.40 14.56
C GLU A 82 -9.64 -3.51 15.28
N LEU A 83 -9.71 -4.71 14.70
CA LEU A 83 -10.33 -5.88 15.31
C LEU A 83 -9.65 -6.22 16.64
N ILE A 84 -8.31 -6.26 16.68
CA ILE A 84 -7.56 -6.48 17.91
C ILE A 84 -7.86 -5.36 18.92
N ALA A 85 -7.86 -4.09 18.50
CA ALA A 85 -8.16 -2.97 19.38
C ALA A 85 -9.57 -3.07 19.99
N VAL A 86 -10.57 -3.45 19.19
CA VAL A 86 -11.95 -3.66 19.66
C VAL A 86 -12.02 -4.84 20.64
N LEU A 87 -11.29 -5.94 20.41
CA LEU A 87 -11.21 -7.05 21.37
C LEU A 87 -10.66 -6.59 22.72
N PHE A 88 -9.68 -5.68 22.72
CA PHE A 88 -9.15 -5.07 23.94
C PHE A 88 -10.07 -4.00 24.56
N LEU A 89 -11.12 -3.55 23.89
CA LEU A 89 -12.14 -2.69 24.47
C LEU A 89 -13.19 -3.49 25.27
N ILE A 90 -13.26 -4.81 25.07
CA ILE A 90 -14.16 -5.68 25.84
C ILE A 90 -13.59 -5.84 27.25
N ASP A 91 -14.29 -5.29 28.25
CA ASP A 91 -13.86 -5.27 29.66
C ASP A 91 -13.38 -6.63 30.19
N GLY A 92 -14.09 -7.72 29.84
CA GLY A 92 -13.71 -9.07 30.26
C GLY A 92 -12.38 -9.54 29.66
N VAL A 93 -12.16 -9.25 28.36
CA VAL A 93 -10.96 -9.66 27.63
C VAL A 93 -9.76 -8.85 28.10
N SER A 94 -9.90 -7.52 28.16
CA SER A 94 -8.83 -6.64 28.59
C SER A 94 -8.38 -6.96 30.01
N ARG A 95 -9.34 -7.06 30.93
CA ARG A 95 -9.06 -7.42 32.33
C ARG A 95 -8.36 -8.77 32.44
N PHE A 96 -8.81 -9.78 31.69
CA PHE A 96 -8.17 -11.09 31.69
C PHE A 96 -6.71 -11.01 31.22
N VAL A 97 -6.45 -10.33 30.09
CA VAL A 97 -5.09 -10.20 29.53
C VAL A 97 -4.18 -9.44 30.49
N PHE A 98 -4.60 -8.29 31.01
CA PHE A 98 -3.80 -7.50 31.94
C PHE A 98 -3.54 -8.23 33.26
N GLN A 99 -4.55 -8.94 33.79
CA GLN A 99 -4.38 -9.70 35.02
C GLN A 99 -3.41 -10.87 34.83
N ALA A 100 -3.50 -11.60 33.71
CA ALA A 100 -2.55 -12.66 33.39
C ALA A 100 -1.12 -12.11 33.24
N LEU A 101 -0.96 -10.99 32.53
CA LEU A 101 0.34 -10.32 32.36
C LEU A 101 0.95 -9.91 33.71
N LEU A 102 0.15 -9.33 34.60
CA LEU A 102 0.60 -8.94 35.93
C LEU A 102 1.03 -10.13 36.78
N ILE A 103 0.30 -11.25 36.73
CA ILE A 103 0.66 -12.46 37.47
C ILE A 103 2.00 -13.01 36.98
N VAL A 104 2.21 -13.08 35.66
CA VAL A 104 3.49 -13.54 35.08
C VAL A 104 4.64 -12.60 35.45
N ALA A 105 4.43 -11.29 35.34
CA ALA A 105 5.44 -10.30 35.72
C ALA A 105 5.80 -10.38 37.22
N ALA A 106 4.79 -10.54 38.09
CA ALA A 106 5.00 -10.72 39.52
C ALA A 106 5.77 -12.02 39.82
N ALA A 107 5.47 -13.12 39.14
CA ALA A 107 6.21 -14.38 39.28
C ALA A 107 7.68 -14.22 38.90
N PHE A 108 7.98 -13.55 37.78
CA PHE A 108 9.36 -13.23 37.39
C PHE A 108 10.04 -12.29 38.38
N SER A 109 9.33 -11.31 38.95
CA SER A 109 9.87 -10.44 39.99
C SER A 109 10.28 -11.23 41.25
N VAL A 110 9.41 -12.12 41.73
CA VAL A 110 9.72 -12.99 42.88
C VAL A 110 10.90 -13.90 42.59
N ALA A 111 10.95 -14.51 41.40
CA ALA A 111 12.10 -15.33 40.99
C ALA A 111 13.40 -14.52 40.94
N GLY A 112 13.35 -13.29 40.40
CA GLY A 112 14.48 -12.36 40.39
C GLY A 112 14.97 -12.03 41.80
N ILE A 113 14.06 -11.70 42.72
CA ILE A 113 14.38 -11.46 44.13
C ILE A 113 15.04 -12.69 44.76
N TYR A 114 14.48 -13.88 44.54
CA TYR A 114 15.03 -15.13 45.05
C TYR A 114 16.48 -15.37 44.61
N PHE A 115 16.80 -15.16 43.34
CA PHE A 115 18.16 -15.32 42.84
C PHE A 115 19.09 -14.19 43.28
N ALA A 116 18.59 -12.96 43.39
CA ALA A 116 19.35 -11.82 43.92
C ALA A 116 19.77 -12.06 45.38
N LEU A 117 18.86 -12.60 46.21
CA LEU A 117 19.18 -13.00 47.59
C LEU A 117 20.22 -14.12 47.66
N GLN A 118 20.37 -14.94 46.61
CA GLN A 118 21.44 -15.94 46.50
C GLN A 118 22.76 -15.36 45.97
N GLY A 119 22.82 -14.06 45.64
CA GLY A 119 23.99 -13.45 45.00
C GLY A 119 24.25 -13.95 43.57
N LYS A 120 23.23 -14.52 42.90
CA LYS A 120 23.35 -15.04 41.53
C LYS A 120 22.82 -14.01 40.54
N ASN A 121 23.62 -13.71 39.52
CA ASN A 121 23.18 -12.94 38.36
C ASN A 121 22.37 -13.85 37.42
N TYR A 122 21.15 -14.17 37.82
CA TYR A 122 20.27 -15.01 37.03
C TYR A 122 19.56 -14.18 35.95
N LYS A 123 19.74 -14.57 34.69
CA LYS A 123 19.04 -13.96 33.55
C LYS A 123 17.63 -14.54 33.47
N LEU A 124 16.62 -13.71 33.75
CA LEU A 124 15.22 -14.12 33.61
C LEU A 124 14.91 -14.47 32.15
N PRO A 125 14.22 -15.58 31.88
CA PRO A 125 13.84 -15.95 30.52
C PRO A 125 12.89 -14.90 29.94
N ILE A 126 12.94 -14.70 28.61
CA ILE A 126 12.16 -13.69 27.86
C ILE A 126 12.58 -12.25 28.20
N VAL A 127 12.53 -11.84 29.47
CA VAL A 127 12.85 -10.48 29.92
C VAL A 127 14.34 -10.18 29.72
N GLY A 128 15.24 -11.09 30.11
CA GLY A 128 16.66 -10.90 29.94
C GLY A 128 17.07 -10.85 28.46
N ASP A 129 16.45 -11.66 27.61
CA ASP A 129 16.71 -11.62 26.16
C ASP A 129 16.19 -10.32 25.52
N LEU A 130 15.09 -9.78 26.03
CA LEU A 130 14.53 -8.51 25.56
C LEU A 130 15.44 -7.33 25.93
N VAL A 131 15.99 -7.33 27.15
CA VAL A 131 16.96 -6.32 27.60
C VAL A 131 18.22 -6.37 26.72
N ASP A 132 18.79 -7.55 26.48
CA ASP A 132 19.99 -7.69 25.65
C ASP A 132 19.80 -7.19 24.22
N LYS A 133 18.60 -7.40 23.64
CA LYS A 133 18.26 -6.92 22.30
C LYS A 133 18.05 -5.41 22.22
N THR A 134 17.56 -4.80 23.29
CA THR A 134 17.21 -3.38 23.32
C THR A 134 18.37 -2.47 23.72
N LYS A 135 19.52 -3.02 24.12
CA LYS A 135 20.71 -2.28 24.60
C LYS A 135 20.34 -1.19 25.63
N LEU A 136 19.36 -1.51 26.48
CA LEU A 136 18.97 -0.70 27.63
C LEU A 136 19.97 -0.86 28.78
#